data_AF-A0A2R3ZA45-F1
#
_entry.id   AF-A0A2R3ZA45-F1
#
_cell.length_a   1.000
_cell.length_b   1.000
_cell.length_c   1.000
_cell.angle_alpha   90.00
_cell.angle_beta   90.00
_cell.angle_gamma   90.00
#
_symmetry.space_group_name_H-M   'P 1'
#
loop_
_entity.id
_entity.type
_entity.pdbx_description
1 polymer ?
#
loop_
_entity_poly.entity_id
_entity_poly.type
_entity_poly.pdbx_seq_one_letter_code
_entity_poly.pdbx_strand_id
1 'polypeptide(L)'
;MSKKMLSLFNDDHEKLREMCLHIRNGLRTGVATERIRHYVDWASKNFLIPHIQKEEKFLTQQTKNTRIKRAMANHRRIIRLLTCSCEDLKVLNLLEEELEVHINFEENIVYKEIEENSNSKKDNATFGTTKGFYCQWNDPFWEE
;
A
#
# COMPACT_ATOMS: atom_id res chain seq x y z
N MET A 1 -5.78 22.92 -10.14
CA MET A 1 -6.52 22.25 -9.04
C MET A 1 -6.91 20.88 -9.59
N SER A 2 -6.56 19.70 -9.07
CA SER A 2 -5.97 19.21 -7.82
C SER A 2 -4.75 18.33 -8.14
N LYS A 3 -3.56 18.67 -7.62
CA LYS A 3 -2.36 17.79 -7.65
C LYS A 3 -1.89 17.42 -6.24
N LYS A 4 -2.59 17.94 -5.22
CA LYS A 4 -2.10 18.01 -3.84
C LYS A 4 -2.49 16.78 -3.02
N MET A 5 -3.58 16.11 -3.39
CA MET A 5 -4.07 14.94 -2.66
C MET A 5 -3.36 13.65 -3.09
N LEU A 6 -3.17 13.44 -4.40
CA LEU A 6 -2.30 12.40 -4.94
C LEU A 6 -0.89 12.48 -4.32
N SER A 7 -0.33 13.69 -4.21
CA SER A 7 0.99 13.91 -3.58
C SER A 7 1.08 13.43 -2.12
N LEU A 8 -0.02 13.28 -1.38
CA LEU A 8 0.03 12.90 0.03
C LEU A 8 0.39 11.42 0.23
N PHE A 9 -0.04 10.57 -0.70
CA PHE A 9 0.09 9.12 -0.62
C PHE A 9 1.05 8.55 -1.67
N ASN A 10 1.41 9.34 -2.69
CA ASN A 10 2.25 8.90 -3.80
C ASN A 10 3.60 8.31 -3.33
N ASP A 11 4.32 9.01 -2.44
CA ASP A 11 5.62 8.53 -1.92
C ASP A 11 5.48 7.18 -1.17
N ASP A 12 4.34 6.94 -0.52
CA ASP A 12 4.07 5.68 0.16
C ASP A 12 3.74 4.59 -0.89
N HIS A 13 2.90 4.89 -1.89
CA HIS A 13 2.57 3.97 -2.97
C HIS A 13 3.79 3.59 -3.83
N GLU A 14 4.73 4.51 -4.06
CA GLU A 14 5.98 4.24 -4.77
C GLU A 14 6.79 3.15 -4.03
N LYS A 15 6.97 3.29 -2.71
CA LYS A 15 7.63 2.25 -1.88
C LYS A 15 6.87 0.93 -1.87
N LEU A 16 5.54 0.95 -1.88
CA LEU A 16 4.74 -0.26 -1.92
C LEU A 16 4.80 -0.96 -3.29
N ARG A 17 4.95 -0.20 -4.39
CA ARG A 17 5.24 -0.76 -5.71
C ARG A 17 6.63 -1.36 -5.78
N GLU A 18 7.63 -0.71 -5.18
CA GLU A 18 8.97 -1.30 -5.03
C GLU A 18 8.90 -2.63 -4.27
N MET A 19 8.14 -2.69 -3.18
CA MET A 19 7.88 -3.94 -2.45
C MET A 19 7.26 -5.01 -3.37
N CYS A 20 6.25 -4.68 -4.17
CA CYS A 20 5.66 -5.62 -5.12
C CYS A 20 6.68 -6.11 -6.15
N LEU A 21 7.54 -5.21 -6.66
CA LEU A 21 8.59 -5.55 -7.62
C LEU A 21 9.63 -6.49 -7.01
N HIS A 22 10.05 -6.24 -5.77
CA HIS A 22 11.02 -7.10 -5.07
C HIS A 22 10.46 -8.51 -4.85
N ILE A 23 9.20 -8.64 -4.40
CA ILE A 23 8.52 -9.94 -4.27
C ILE A 23 8.52 -10.67 -5.63
N ARG A 24 8.04 -10.00 -6.69
CA ARG A 24 7.97 -10.56 -8.04
C ARG A 24 9.34 -10.99 -8.56
N ASN A 25 10.37 -10.19 -8.32
CA ASN A 25 11.74 -10.52 -8.74
C ASN A 25 12.27 -11.75 -8.00
N GLY A 26 12.15 -11.81 -6.67
CA GLY A 26 12.60 -12.96 -5.89
C GLY A 26 11.88 -14.26 -6.28
N LEU A 27 10.57 -14.20 -6.48
CA LEU A 27 9.80 -15.36 -6.94
C LEU A 27 10.25 -15.82 -8.34
N ARG A 28 10.50 -14.87 -9.25
CA ARG A 28 10.96 -15.16 -10.62
C ARG A 28 12.36 -15.76 -10.67
N THR A 29 13.28 -15.31 -9.81
CA THR A 29 14.66 -15.80 -9.75
C THR A 29 14.83 -17.05 -8.88
N GLY A 30 13.76 -17.53 -8.23
CA GLY A 30 13.80 -18.73 -7.41
C GLY A 30 14.47 -18.53 -6.05
N VAL A 31 14.49 -17.29 -5.54
CA VAL A 31 14.94 -16.98 -4.18
C VAL A 31 14.07 -17.75 -3.17
N ALA A 32 14.70 -18.25 -2.10
CA ALA A 32 14.00 -18.94 -1.03
C ALA A 32 12.83 -18.09 -0.49
N THR A 33 11.63 -18.68 -0.43
CA THR A 33 10.41 -17.94 -0.03
C THR A 33 10.49 -17.38 1.38
N GLU A 34 11.27 -18.01 2.27
CA GLU A 34 11.62 -17.49 3.60
C GLU A 34 12.30 -16.11 3.54
N ARG A 35 13.28 -15.91 2.65
CA ARG A 35 13.98 -14.61 2.49
C ARG A 35 13.03 -13.53 2.01
N ILE A 36 12.19 -13.88 1.04
CA ILE A 36 11.15 -12.97 0.52
C ILE A 36 10.15 -12.64 1.63
N ARG A 37 9.73 -13.63 2.42
CA ARG A 37 8.82 -13.45 3.56
C ARG A 37 9.40 -12.49 4.60
N HIS A 38 10.66 -12.66 4.99
CA HIS A 38 11.30 -11.75 5.94
C HIS A 38 11.32 -10.30 5.45
N TYR A 39 11.58 -10.10 4.15
CA TYR A 39 11.48 -8.77 3.54
C TYR A 39 10.05 -8.24 3.57
N VAL A 40 9.06 -9.06 3.21
CA VAL A 40 7.64 -8.69 3.27
C VAL A 40 7.23 -8.28 4.67
N ASP A 41 7.65 -9.01 5.70
CA ASP A 41 7.38 -8.66 7.11
C ASP A 41 7.96 -7.30 7.49
N TRP A 42 9.23 -7.08 7.13
CA TRP A 42 9.89 -5.81 7.38
C TRP A 42 9.23 -4.65 6.60
N ALA A 43 9.01 -4.81 5.29
CA ALA A 43 8.41 -3.79 4.44
C ALA A 43 6.97 -3.47 4.87
N SER A 44 6.23 -4.50 5.30
CA SER A 44 4.87 -4.32 5.80
C SER A 44 4.82 -3.48 7.06
N LYS A 45 5.71 -3.76 8.02
CA LYS A 45 5.81 -3.01 9.27
C LYS A 45 6.25 -1.56 9.05
N ASN A 46 7.17 -1.32 8.13
CA ASN A 46 7.80 -0.01 7.93
C ASN A 46 7.02 0.90 6.96
N PHE A 47 6.30 0.33 6.00
CA PHE A 47 5.65 1.10 4.93
C PHE A 47 4.15 0.81 4.81
N LEU A 48 3.76 -0.46 4.63
CA LEU A 48 2.36 -0.81 4.30
C LEU A 48 1.37 -0.53 5.43
N ILE A 49 1.66 -1.00 6.64
CA ILE A 49 0.77 -0.79 7.79
C ILE A 49 0.64 0.70 8.14
N PRO A 50 1.74 1.48 8.24
CA PRO A 50 1.64 2.93 8.43
C PRO A 50 0.84 3.63 7.34
N HIS A 51 1.00 3.22 6.09
CA HIS A 51 0.27 3.75 4.95
C HIS A 51 -1.24 3.48 5.07
N ILE A 52 -1.66 2.23 5.28
CA ILE A 52 -3.07 1.86 5.46
C ILE A 52 -3.71 2.66 6.61
N GLN A 53 -3.02 2.80 7.75
CA GLN A 53 -3.55 3.56 8.89
C GLN A 53 -3.77 5.05 8.54
N LYS A 54 -2.83 5.63 7.81
CA LYS A 54 -2.91 7.02 7.34
C LYS A 54 -4.06 7.19 6.34
N GLU A 55 -4.22 6.25 5.40
CA GLU A 55 -5.32 6.23 4.43
C GLU A 55 -6.67 6.05 5.11
N GLU A 56 -6.85 5.06 5.98
CA GLU A 56 -8.12 4.82 6.66
C GLU A 56 -8.56 6.04 7.47
N LYS A 57 -7.63 6.72 8.15
CA LYS A 57 -7.90 7.98 8.86
C LYS A 57 -8.41 9.08 7.91
N PHE A 58 -7.89 9.14 6.69
CA PHE A 58 -8.34 10.08 5.67
C PHE A 58 -9.69 9.67 5.05
N LEU A 59 -9.84 8.42 4.62
CA LEU A 59 -11.01 7.89 3.94
C LEU A 59 -12.26 7.90 4.84
N THR A 60 -12.11 7.68 6.14
CA THR A 60 -13.22 7.73 7.11
C THR A 60 -13.82 9.12 7.30
N GLN A 61 -13.09 10.19 6.94
CA GLN A 61 -13.59 11.57 6.95
C GLN A 61 -14.37 11.92 5.69
N GLN A 62 -14.29 11.11 4.65
CA GLN A 62 -14.95 11.34 3.38
C GLN A 62 -16.41 10.86 3.41
N THR A 63 -17.22 11.37 2.47
CA THR A 63 -18.60 10.91 2.33
C THR A 63 -18.62 9.43 1.96
N LYS A 64 -19.23 8.60 2.81
CA LYS A 64 -19.28 7.15 2.60
C LYS A 64 -19.95 6.80 1.27
N ASN A 65 -19.23 6.11 0.41
CA ASN A 65 -19.74 5.53 -0.83
C ASN A 65 -19.29 4.06 -0.98
N THR A 66 -19.69 3.41 -2.06
CA THR A 66 -19.34 2.01 -2.33
C THR A 66 -17.85 1.81 -2.57
N ARG A 67 -17.15 2.80 -3.14
CA ARG A 67 -15.71 2.73 -3.46
C ARG A 67 -14.84 2.82 -2.21
N ILE A 68 -15.17 3.70 -1.26
CA ILE A 68 -14.49 3.76 0.05
C ILE A 68 -14.69 2.45 0.83
N LYS A 69 -15.92 1.91 0.85
CA LYS A 69 -16.17 0.60 1.48
C LYS A 69 -15.34 -0.51 0.86
N ARG A 70 -15.15 -0.48 -0.47
CA ARG A 70 -14.30 -1.42 -1.20
C ARG A 70 -12.82 -1.24 -0.84
N ALA A 71 -12.30 -0.01 -0.78
CA ALA A 71 -10.92 0.26 -0.36
C ALA A 71 -10.63 -0.33 1.03
N MET A 72 -11.49 -0.03 2.02
CA MET A 72 -11.34 -0.60 3.37
C MET A 72 -11.45 -2.13 3.39
N ALA A 73 -12.23 -2.74 2.49
CA ALA A 73 -12.31 -4.19 2.39
C ALA A 73 -11.04 -4.81 1.81
N ASN A 74 -10.43 -4.15 0.83
CA ASN A 74 -9.15 -4.55 0.26
C ASN A 74 -8.03 -4.43 1.31
N HIS A 75 -7.97 -3.35 2.09
CA HIS A 75 -7.02 -3.21 3.22
C HIS A 75 -7.09 -4.42 4.15
N ARG A 76 -8.29 -4.81 4.59
CA ARG A 76 -8.48 -6.00 5.43
C ARG A 76 -8.02 -7.29 4.76
N ARG A 77 -8.23 -7.43 3.45
CA ARG A 77 -7.81 -8.62 2.68
C ARG A 77 -6.28 -8.71 2.62
N ILE A 78 -5.61 -7.61 2.31
CA ILE A 78 -4.15 -7.53 2.26
C ILE A 78 -3.55 -7.83 3.64
N ILE A 79 -4.09 -7.23 4.71
CA ILE A 79 -3.65 -7.52 6.08
C ILE A 79 -3.79 -9.01 6.42
N ARG A 80 -4.87 -9.66 6.00
CA ARG A 80 -5.04 -11.11 6.23
C ARG A 80 -3.97 -11.95 5.54
N LEU A 81 -3.59 -11.60 4.31
CA LEU A 81 -2.51 -12.27 3.58
C LEU A 81 -1.18 -12.11 4.33
N LEU A 82 -0.91 -10.94 4.90
CA LEU A 82 0.28 -10.70 5.71
C LEU A 82 0.31 -11.53 7.00
N THR A 83 -0.84 -11.76 7.64
CA THR A 83 -0.95 -12.55 8.87
C THR A 83 -0.89 -14.06 8.66
N CYS A 84 -0.92 -14.55 7.42
CA CYS A 84 -0.61 -15.96 7.18
C CYS A 84 0.84 -16.22 7.56
N SER A 85 1.08 -17.13 8.51
CA SER A 85 2.43 -17.56 8.90
C SER A 85 3.07 -18.50 7.85
N CYS A 86 2.54 -18.51 6.63
CA CYS A 86 2.96 -19.40 5.58
C CYS A 86 3.96 -18.68 4.65
N GLU A 87 5.11 -19.29 4.44
CA GLU A 87 6.09 -18.90 3.42
C GLU A 87 5.70 -19.46 2.04
N ASP A 88 4.39 -19.57 1.79
CA ASP A 88 3.86 -20.18 0.58
C ASP A 88 4.04 -19.21 -0.60
N LEU A 89 4.72 -19.70 -1.64
CA LEU A 89 4.91 -19.00 -2.92
C LEU A 89 3.59 -18.43 -3.45
N LYS A 90 2.48 -19.17 -3.35
CA LYS A 90 1.17 -18.71 -3.82
C LYS A 90 0.64 -17.54 -3.00
N VAL A 91 0.93 -17.49 -1.71
CA VAL A 91 0.50 -16.39 -0.83
C VAL A 91 1.34 -15.15 -1.07
N LEU A 92 2.65 -15.31 -1.29
CA LEU A 92 3.52 -14.21 -1.71
C LEU A 92 3.05 -13.64 -3.06
N ASN A 93 2.83 -14.50 -4.06
CA ASN A 93 2.31 -14.12 -5.38
C ASN A 93 0.95 -13.38 -5.30
N LEU A 94 0.04 -13.92 -4.49
CA LEU A 94 -1.28 -13.31 -4.33
C LEU A 94 -1.19 -11.96 -3.58
N LEU A 95 -0.25 -11.82 -2.66
CA LEU A 95 -0.05 -10.58 -1.92
C LEU A 95 0.40 -9.44 -2.84
N GLU A 96 1.41 -9.63 -3.69
CA GLU A 96 1.83 -8.52 -4.55
C GLU A 96 0.78 -8.20 -5.62
N GLU A 97 0.10 -9.19 -6.18
CA GLU A 97 -0.98 -8.96 -7.15
C GLU A 97 -2.11 -8.13 -6.55
N GLU A 98 -2.61 -8.53 -5.37
CA GLU A 98 -3.71 -7.82 -4.70
C GLU A 98 -3.29 -6.42 -4.26
N LEU A 99 -2.05 -6.23 -3.80
CA LEU A 99 -1.53 -4.93 -3.40
C LEU A 99 -1.39 -4.00 -4.61
N GLU A 100 -0.81 -4.45 -5.72
CA GLU A 100 -0.65 -3.62 -6.93
C GLU A 100 -2.01 -3.25 -7.54
N VAL A 101 -2.95 -4.19 -7.61
CA VAL A 101 -4.33 -3.91 -8.06
C VAL A 101 -5.00 -2.89 -7.15
N HIS A 102 -4.78 -2.98 -5.84
CA HIS A 102 -5.37 -2.07 -4.88
C HIS A 102 -4.84 -0.64 -5.02
N ILE A 103 -3.51 -0.47 -5.12
CA ILE A 103 -2.88 0.83 -5.33
C ILE A 103 -3.43 1.50 -6.59
N ASN A 104 -3.52 0.74 -7.70
CA ASN A 104 -4.08 1.25 -8.94
C ASN A 104 -5.56 1.63 -8.81
N PHE A 105 -6.35 0.87 -8.05
CA PHE A 105 -7.75 1.19 -7.77
C PHE A 105 -7.87 2.49 -6.96
N GLU A 106 -7.04 2.69 -5.95
CA GLU A 106 -7.09 3.90 -5.13
C GLU A 106 -6.75 5.14 -5.93
N GLU A 107 -5.61 5.13 -6.62
CA GLU A 107 -5.15 6.29 -7.39
C GLU A 107 -6.07 6.65 -8.55
N ASN A 108 -6.57 5.64 -9.27
CA ASN A 108 -7.33 5.90 -10.49
C ASN A 108 -8.82 6.06 -10.28
N ILE A 109 -9.37 5.55 -9.17
CA ILE A 109 -10.82 5.49 -8.95
C ILE A 109 -11.23 6.20 -7.66
N VAL A 110 -10.61 5.86 -6.53
CA VAL A 110 -11.02 6.40 -5.21
C VAL A 110 -10.61 7.86 -5.09
N TYR A 111 -9.35 8.18 -5.31
CA TYR A 111 -8.84 9.53 -5.13
C TYR A 111 -9.43 10.51 -6.14
N LYS A 112 -9.57 10.12 -7.41
CA LYS A 112 -10.21 10.96 -8.43
C LYS A 112 -11.64 11.33 -8.05
N GLU A 113 -12.42 10.37 -7.55
CA GLU A 113 -13.79 10.62 -7.12
C GLU A 113 -13.83 11.55 -5.88
N ILE A 114 -12.91 11.38 -4.93
CA ILE A 114 -12.83 12.28 -3.77
C ILE A 114 -12.45 13.70 -4.21
N GLU A 115 -11.51 13.85 -5.15
CA GLU A 115 -11.13 15.17 -5.70
C GLU A 115 -12.29 15.83 -6.45
N GLU A 116 -13.03 15.08 -7.27
CA GLU A 116 -14.22 15.55 -7.99
C GLU A 116 -15.30 16.04 -7.02
N ASN A 117 -15.54 15.29 -5.94
CA ASN A 117 -16.49 15.68 -4.90
C ASN A 117 -16.00 16.85 -4.04
N SER A 118 -14.69 16.96 -3.79
CA SER A 118 -14.09 18.05 -3.00
C SER A 118 -14.05 19.37 -3.74
N ASN A 119 -13.97 19.39 -5.08
CA ASN A 119 -14.12 20.63 -5.84
C ASN A 119 -15.51 21.28 -5.67
N SER A 120 -16.49 20.56 -5.10
CA SER A 120 -17.79 21.11 -4.70
C SER A 120 -17.85 21.68 -3.26
N LYS A 121 -16.85 21.38 -2.40
CA LYS A 121 -16.77 21.83 -1.00
C LYS A 121 -15.32 22.13 -0.62
N LYS A 122 -15.02 23.40 -0.32
CA LYS A 122 -13.70 23.86 0.14
C LYS A 122 -13.30 23.19 1.47
N ASP A 123 -12.71 22.01 1.42
CA ASP A 123 -12.18 21.33 2.60
C ASP A 123 -10.66 21.54 2.71
N ASN A 124 -10.26 22.21 3.79
CA ASN A 124 -8.86 22.54 4.13
C ASN A 124 -8.25 21.48 5.06
N ALA A 125 -8.26 20.20 4.68
CA ALA A 125 -7.60 19.18 5.48
C ALA A 125 -6.07 19.29 5.31
N THR A 126 -5.37 19.77 6.34
CA THR A 126 -3.92 19.75 6.42
C THR A 126 -3.46 18.47 7.13
N PHE A 127 -2.74 17.62 6.40
CA PHE A 127 -2.06 16.46 6.97
C PHE A 127 -0.61 16.82 7.29
N GLY A 128 -0.23 16.67 8.56
CA GLY A 128 1.17 16.79 8.96
C GLY A 128 1.99 15.63 8.39
N THR A 129 3.19 15.91 7.91
CA THR A 129 4.16 14.90 7.47
C THR A 129 4.88 14.34 8.69
N THR A 130 4.67 13.07 9.02
CA THR A 130 5.48 12.36 10.00
C THR A 130 6.66 11.71 9.29
N LYS A 131 7.87 12.22 9.55
CA LYS A 131 9.10 11.62 9.03
C LYS A 131 9.43 10.39 9.89
N GLY A 132 9.07 9.21 9.41
CA GLY A 132 9.43 7.94 10.05
C GLY A 132 10.95 7.71 10.03
N PHE A 133 11.49 7.14 11.10
CA PHE A 133 12.83 6.58 11.12
C PHE A 133 12.77 5.19 10.47
N TYR A 134 13.39 5.02 9.31
CA TYR A 134 13.45 3.73 8.62
C TYR A 134 14.73 3.01 9.03
N CYS A 135 14.64 1.78 9.54
CA CYS A 135 15.79 0.89 9.58
C CYS A 135 16.00 0.32 8.17
N GLN A 136 17.21 0.39 7.61
CA GLN A 136 17.47 -0.15 6.27
C GLN A 136 17.30 -1.68 6.26
N TRP A 137 16.78 -2.21 5.15
CA TRP A 137 16.77 -3.65 4.88
C TRP A 137 18.16 -4.10 4.42
N ASN A 138 18.64 -5.23 4.93
CA ASN A 138 20.03 -5.66 4.78
C ASN A 138 20.24 -6.85 3.83
N ASP A 139 19.16 -7.39 3.24
CA ASP A 139 19.22 -8.57 2.37
C ASP A 139 18.61 -8.29 0.97
N PRO A 140 19.32 -7.62 0.05
CA PRO A 140 18.80 -7.22 -1.25
C PRO A 140 18.69 -8.40 -2.25
N PHE A 141 17.96 -9.44 -1.89
CA PHE A 141 17.81 -10.68 -2.68
C PHE A 141 17.30 -10.46 -4.12
N TRP A 142 16.70 -9.30 -4.41
CA TRP A 142 16.17 -8.92 -5.72
C TRP A 142 17.25 -8.49 -6.71
N GLU A 143 18.51 -8.39 -6.29
CA GLU A 143 19.68 -8.04 -7.12
C GLU A 143 20.48 -9.26 -7.58
N GLU A 144 20.08 -10.47 -7.17
CA GLU A 144 20.71 -11.76 -7.53
C GLU A 144 20.40 -12.22 -8.96
#